data_AF-A0A7V1H8R3-F1
#
_entry.id   AF-A0A7V1H8R3-F1
#
_cell.length_a   1.000
_cell.length_b   1.000
_cell.length_c   1.000
_cell.angle_alpha   90.00
_cell.angle_beta   90.00
_cell.angle_gamma   90.00
#
_symmetry.space_group_name_H-M   'P 1'
#
loop_
_entity.id
_entity.type
_entity.pdbx_description
1 polymer ?
#
loop_
_entity_poly.entity_id
_entity_poly.type
_entity_poly.pdbx_seq_one_letter_code
_entity_poly.pdbx_strand_id
1 'polypeptide(L)' 'MVGFLGFGDVADNVGNFVLRDFKYSAGFGFRYLLNPQEKINVRLDFGFCNESFGVYIAVSEAF' A
#
# COMPACT_ATOMS: atom_id res chain seq x y z
N MET A 1 -1.18 7.48 -12.06
CA MET A 1 -0.04 6.79 -11.42
C MET A 1 0.34 7.58 -10.18
N VAL A 2 0.59 6.92 -9.05
CA VAL A 2 0.91 7.55 -7.77
C VAL A 2 2.08 6.79 -7.14
N GLY A 3 3.10 7.48 -6.64
CA GLY A 3 4.11 6.89 -5.78
C GLY A 3 3.72 7.01 -4.31
N PHE A 4 4.09 6.02 -3.49
CA PHE A 4 3.89 6.06 -2.04
C PHE A 4 5.14 5.60 -1.30
N LEU A 5 5.33 6.17 -0.12
CA LEU A 5 6.38 5.81 0.84
C LEU A 5 5.70 5.64 2.19
N GLY A 6 6.03 4.55 2.88
CA GLY A 6 5.54 4.22 4.20
C GLY A 6 6.70 3.90 5.13
N PHE A 7 6.59 4.32 6.38
CA PHE A 7 7.53 3.93 7.41
C PHE A 7 6.81 3.86 8.75
N GLY A 8 7.25 2.97 9.62
CA GLY A 8 6.64 2.80 10.93
C GLY A 8 7.20 1.61 11.68
N ASP A 9 6.87 1.53 12.95
CA ASP A 9 7.20 0.41 13.79
C ASP A 9 6.02 0.04 14.70
N VAL A 10 5.96 -1.22 15.11
CA VAL A 10 4.89 -1.77 15.95
C VAL A 10 5.55 -2.32 17.20
N ALA A 11 5.22 -1.72 18.34
CA ALA A 11 5.64 -2.17 19.66
C ALA A 11 4.43 -2.65 20.47
N ASP A 12 4.67 -3.63 21.32
CA ASP A 12 3.69 -4.22 22.25
C ASP A 12 3.30 -3.26 23.38
N ASN A 13 4.19 -2.31 23.72
CA ASN A 13 3.99 -1.31 24.77
C ASN A 13 4.69 -0.01 24.41
N VAL A 14 4.17 1.13 24.88
CA VAL A 14 4.75 2.47 24.62
C VAL A 14 6.20 2.59 25.10
N GLY A 15 6.56 1.90 26.18
CA GLY A 15 7.92 1.87 26.72
C GLY A 15 8.90 0.95 25.97
N ASN A 16 8.40 0.06 25.11
CA ASN A 16 9.20 -0.88 24.32
C ASN A 16 9.40 -0.39 22.87
N PHE A 17 9.10 0.88 22.59
CA PHE A 17 9.33 1.46 21.27
C PHE A 17 10.84 1.62 21.03
N VAL A 18 11.46 0.60 20.44
CA VAL A 18 12.88 0.60 20.10
C VAL A 18 13.02 0.85 18.61
N LEU A 19 13.74 1.91 18.22
CA LEU A 19 14.03 2.26 16.81
C LEU A 19 14.84 1.21 16.02
N ARG A 20 15.05 0.02 16.58
CA ARG A 20 15.90 -1.02 16.00
C ARG A 20 15.22 -1.74 14.83
N ASP A 21 13.91 -1.93 14.88
CA ASP A 21 13.15 -2.70 13.90
C ASP A 21 12.23 -1.81 13.04
N PHE A 22 12.70 -0.58 12.76
CA PHE A 22 11.99 0.40 11.95
C PHE A 22 11.74 -0.13 10.54
N LYS A 23 10.46 -0.28 10.18
CA LYS A 23 10.03 -0.86 8.90
C LYS A 23 9.78 0.28 7.93
N TYR A 24 10.29 0.15 6.72
CA TYR A 24 9.98 1.07 5.62
C TYR A 24 9.52 0.31 4.39
N SER A 25 8.68 0.97 3.61
CA SER A 25 8.17 0.48 2.34
C SER A 25 8.05 1.62 1.34
N ALA A 26 8.20 1.28 0.07
CA ALA A 26 8.06 2.18 -1.06
C ALA A 26 7.27 1.48 -2.15
N GLY A 27 6.57 2.22 -2.97
CA GLY A 27 5.83 1.60 -4.06
C GLY A 27 5.17 2.59 -4.98
N PHE A 28 4.49 2.04 -5.98
CA PHE A 28 3.72 2.82 -6.92
C PHE A 28 2.43 2.11 -7.28
N GLY A 29 1.41 2.91 -7.55
CA GLY A 29 0.06 2.46 -7.84
C GLY A 29 -0.48 3.05 -9.13
N PHE A 30 -1.21 2.23 -9.86
CA PHE A 30 -2.06 2.60 -10.98
C PHE A 30 -3.51 2.50 -10.56
N ARG A 31 -4.30 3.49 -10.96
CA ARG A 31 -5.74 3.53 -10.73
C ARG A 31 -6.39 3.83 -12.06
N TYR A 32 -7.37 3.03 -12.44
CA TYR A 32 -8.09 3.16 -13.70
C TYR A 32 -9.58 2.92 -13.48
N LEU A 33 -10.41 3.76 -14.09
CA LEU A 33 -11.85 3.59 -14.11
C LEU A 33 -12.19 2.73 -15.33
N LEU A 34 -12.46 1.45 -15.10
CA LEU A 34 -12.65 0.46 -16.16
C LEU A 34 -14.01 0.62 -16.84
N ASN A 35 -15.05 0.87 -16.05
CA ASN A 35 -16.38 1.21 -16.58
C ASN A 35 -16.93 2.44 -15.83
N PRO A 36 -17.03 3.61 -16.49
CA PRO A 36 -17.57 4.81 -15.85
C PRO A 36 -19.07 4.73 -15.54
N GLN A 37 -19.84 3.96 -16.30
CA GLN A 37 -21.30 3.84 -16.12
C GLN A 37 -21.61 3.04 -14.85
N GLU A 38 -20.94 1.91 -14.68
CA GLU A 38 -21.02 1.04 -13.49
C GLU A 38 -20.01 1.47 -12.40
N LYS A 39 -19.30 2.59 -12.61
CA LYS A 39 -18.24 3.13 -11.75
C LYS A 39 -17.24 2.07 -11.24
N ILE A 40 -16.88 1.12 -12.10
CA ILE A 40 -15.93 0.05 -11.78
C ILE A 40 -14.53 0.63 -11.78
N ASN A 41 -13.89 0.63 -10.61
CA ASN A 41 -12.55 1.09 -10.38
C ASN A 41 -11.59 -0.09 -10.21
N VAL A 42 -10.46 -0.03 -10.90
CA VAL A 42 -9.38 -1.01 -10.79
C VAL A 42 -8.14 -0.30 -10.24
N ARG A 43 -7.51 -0.95 -9.26
CA ARG A 43 -6.28 -0.50 -8.64
C ARG A 43 -5.24 -1.61 -8.68
N LEU A 44 -4.03 -1.24 -9.11
CA LEU A 44 -2.87 -2.10 -9.18
C LEU A 44 -1.73 -1.39 -8.43
N ASP A 45 -1.29 -1.94 -7.30
CA ASP A 45 -0.17 -1.40 -6.54
C ASP A 45 0.98 -2.39 -6.48
N PHE A 46 2.19 -1.87 -6.62
CA PHE A 46 3.45 -2.58 -6.48
C PHE A 46 4.18 -2.01 -5.27
N GLY A 47 4.33 -2.82 -4.23
CA GLY A 47 4.97 -2.45 -2.98
C GLY A 47 6.27 -3.21 -2.77
N PHE A 48 7.31 -2.48 -2.38
CA PHE A 48 8.63 -2.97 -2.05
C PHE A 48 8.94 -2.60 -0.60
N CYS A 49 9.42 -3.54 0.19
CA CYS A 49 10.04 -3.28 1.48
C CYS A 49 11.43 -3.90 1.50
N ASN A 50 12.15 -3.67 2.60
CA ASN A 50 13.55 -4.08 2.71
C ASN A 50 13.78 -5.59 2.48
N GLU A 51 12.79 -6.42 2.81
CA GLU A 51 12.90 -7.89 2.76
C GLU A 51 11.83 -8.55 1.88
N SER A 52 10.94 -7.78 1.23
CA SER A 52 9.80 -8.35 0.52
C SER A 52 9.26 -7.46 -0.60
N PHE A 53 8.62 -8.11 -1.56
CA PHE A 53 7.86 -7.47 -2.63
C PHE A 53 6.44 -8.01 -2.63
N GLY A 54 5.47 -7.13 -2.84
CA GLY A 54 4.05 -7.46 -2.89
C GLY A 54 3.36 -6.76 -4.05
N VAL A 55 2.43 -7.48 -4.67
CA VAL A 55 1.52 -6.94 -5.68
C VAL A 55 0.11 -6.97 -5.12
N TYR A 56 -0.58 -5.84 -5.18
CA TYR A 56 -1.96 -5.71 -4.73
C TYR A 56 -2.84 -5.34 -5.92
N ILE A 57 -3.91 -6.11 -6.11
CA ILE A 57 -4.92 -5.87 -7.14
C ILE A 57 -6.26 -5.74 -6.44
N ALA A 58 -6.93 -4.62 -6.66
CA ALA A 58 -8.28 -4.41 -6.18
C ALA A 58 -9.19 -3.99 -7.34
N VAL A 59 -10.35 -4.62 -7.41
CA VAL A 59 -11.45 -4.24 -8.28
C VAL A 59 -12.62 -3.89 -7.37
N SER A 60 -13.19 -2.71 -7.54
CA SER A 60 -14.28 -2.22 -6.71
C SER A 60 -15.32 -1.55 -7.58
N GLU A 61 -16.58 -1.86 -7.33
CA GLU A 61 -17.72 -1.16 -7.89
C GLU A 61 -18.15 -0.08 -6.90
N ALA A 62 -18.31 1.15 -7.36
CA ALA A 62 -18.85 2.22 -6.52
C ALA A 62 -20.34 2.37 -6.82
N PHE A 63 -21.20 1.98 -5.88
CA PHE A 63 -22.66 2.18 -5.99
C PHE A 63 -23.01 3.68 -5.99
#